data_AF-A0A931M575-F1
#
_entry.id   AF-A0A931M575-F1
#
_cell.length_a   1.000
_cell.length_b   1.000
_cell.length_c   1.000
_cell.angle_alpha   90.00
_cell.angle_beta   90.00
_cell.angle_gamma   90.00
#
_symmetry.space_group_name_H-M   'P 1'
#
loop_
_entity.id
_entity.type
_entity.pdbx_description
1 polymer ?
#
loop_
_entity_poly.entity_id
_entity_poly.type
_entity_poly.pdbx_seq_one_letter_code
_entity_poly.pdbx_strand_id
1 'polypeptide(L)'
;MEYNKIIAVTGLPGLFELVSSKGDGAIVRSLDDKSTKFVSSRVHNFSHLESIEVFTVRDNVNLVDVFNAMQGSSEKLPDEKDNASVKKYFQKVYPNLDFERVYSSDMKKMIKWLGILNANNIEIKLTETPAEEEVVEAAPAPAEEVKEEKPKKTTKKKTEATTEAAEEAPKKTTRKKKAE
;
A
#
# COMPACT_ATOMS: atom_id res chain seq x y z
N MET A 1 -21.16 12.00 0.70
CA MET A 1 -19.71 11.74 0.56
C MET A 1 -19.55 10.80 -0.60
N GLU A 2 -18.63 11.07 -1.51
CA GLU A 2 -18.50 10.30 -2.75
C GLU A 2 -17.42 9.23 -2.61
N TYR A 3 -17.60 8.07 -3.26
CA TYR A 3 -16.70 6.92 -3.14
C TYR A 3 -15.29 7.18 -3.69
N ASN A 4 -15.19 7.94 -4.79
CA ASN A 4 -13.92 8.37 -5.42
C ASN A 4 -13.02 9.19 -4.48
N LYS A 5 -13.60 9.90 -3.48
CA LYS A 5 -12.84 10.69 -2.50
C LYS A 5 -12.34 9.85 -1.33
N ILE A 6 -12.71 8.57 -1.26
CA ILE A 6 -12.30 7.68 -0.18
C ILE A 6 -10.94 7.06 -0.50
N ILE A 7 -10.01 7.22 0.42
CA ILE A 7 -8.64 6.74 0.30
C ILE A 7 -8.27 5.84 1.50
N ALA A 8 -7.53 4.79 1.18
CA ALA A 8 -6.75 4.03 2.15
C ALA A 8 -5.35 4.65 2.25
N VAL A 9 -4.83 4.74 3.47
CA VAL A 9 -3.50 5.30 3.75
C VAL A 9 -2.64 4.21 4.36
N THR A 10 -1.48 3.93 3.76
CA THR A 10 -0.59 2.87 4.29
C THR A 10 -0.15 3.17 5.71
N GLY A 11 -0.08 2.14 6.58
CA GLY A 11 0.34 2.30 7.98
C GLY A 11 -0.69 2.97 8.90
N LEU A 12 -1.81 3.48 8.38
CA LEU A 12 -2.92 3.98 9.18
C LEU A 12 -4.12 3.03 9.06
N PRO A 13 -4.75 2.64 10.18
CA PRO A 13 -5.95 1.83 10.13
C PRO A 13 -7.17 2.68 9.73
N GLY A 14 -8.11 2.05 9.01
CA GLY A 14 -9.38 2.66 8.64
C GLY A 14 -9.40 3.24 7.22
N LEU A 15 -10.37 4.13 6.99
CA LEU A 15 -10.57 4.84 5.74
C LEU A 15 -10.59 6.34 5.99
N PHE A 16 -10.16 7.09 4.99
CA PHE A 16 -10.11 8.54 5.07
C PHE A 16 -10.75 9.16 3.82
N GLU A 17 -11.45 10.28 4.00
CA GLU A 17 -11.87 11.18 2.94
C GLU A 17 -10.72 12.11 2.59
N LEU A 18 -10.37 12.20 1.31
CA LEU A 18 -9.41 13.17 0.80
C LEU A 18 -10.07 14.56 0.77
N VAL A 19 -9.63 15.47 1.65
CA VAL A 19 -10.14 16.85 1.71
C VAL A 19 -9.36 17.75 0.76
N SER A 20 -8.03 17.60 0.73
CA SER A 20 -7.16 18.37 -0.15
C SER A 20 -5.82 17.65 -0.34
N SER A 21 -5.35 17.57 -1.57
CA SER A 21 -4.01 17.10 -1.90
C SER A 21 -3.03 18.27 -2.01
N LYS A 22 -1.82 18.11 -1.49
CA LYS A 22 -0.67 19.01 -1.63
C LYS A 22 0.52 18.25 -2.22
N GLY A 23 1.55 18.94 -2.67
CA GLY A 23 2.75 18.29 -3.23
C GLY A 23 3.49 17.40 -2.23
N ASP A 24 3.42 17.70 -0.94
CA ASP A 24 4.13 17.00 0.15
C ASP A 24 3.23 16.02 0.95
N GLY A 25 1.96 15.87 0.57
CA GLY A 25 1.01 15.03 1.28
C GLY A 25 -0.44 15.37 1.01
N ALA A 26 -1.33 14.96 1.92
CA ALA A 26 -2.74 15.22 1.82
C ALA A 26 -3.34 15.59 3.18
N ILE A 27 -4.31 16.49 3.16
CA ILE A 27 -5.23 16.72 4.27
C ILE A 27 -6.34 15.70 4.12
N VAL A 28 -6.46 14.81 5.10
CA VAL A 28 -7.40 13.70 5.10
C VAL A 28 -8.31 13.80 6.31
N ARG A 29 -9.58 13.44 6.15
CA ARG A 29 -10.54 13.31 7.24
C ARG A 29 -10.84 11.85 7.49
N SER A 30 -10.67 11.41 8.72
CA SER A 30 -10.96 10.02 9.10
C SER A 30 -12.47 9.77 9.12
N LEU A 31 -12.89 8.61 8.62
CA LEU A 31 -14.31 8.22 8.57
C LEU A 31 -14.83 7.64 9.89
N ASP A 32 -13.93 7.27 10.81
CA ASP A 32 -14.28 6.72 12.12
C ASP A 32 -14.58 7.84 13.13
N ASP A 33 -13.63 8.76 13.32
CA ASP A 33 -13.67 9.81 14.34
C ASP A 33 -13.98 11.21 13.78
N LYS A 34 -14.09 11.35 12.46
CA LYS A 34 -14.29 12.62 11.73
C LYS A 34 -13.18 13.65 11.95
N SER A 35 -12.04 13.24 12.51
CA SER A 35 -10.90 14.13 12.72
C SER A 35 -10.18 14.41 11.40
N THR A 36 -9.69 15.63 11.24
CA THR A 36 -8.94 16.04 10.05
C THR A 36 -7.47 16.15 10.41
N LYS A 37 -6.60 15.49 9.64
CA LYS A 37 -5.16 15.49 9.86
C LYS A 37 -4.40 15.61 8.54
N PHE A 38 -3.18 16.14 8.62
CA PHE A 38 -2.26 16.10 7.51
C PHE A 38 -1.46 14.80 7.55
N VAL A 39 -1.35 14.14 6.40
CA VAL A 39 -0.55 12.94 6.20
C VAL A 39 0.50 13.24 5.13
N SER A 40 1.76 12.97 5.42
CA SER A 40 2.85 13.18 4.46
C SER A 40 2.95 12.03 3.45
N SER A 41 3.12 12.38 2.17
CA SER A 41 3.37 11.41 1.08
C SER A 41 4.76 10.76 1.15
N ARG A 42 5.69 11.30 1.95
CA ARG A 42 7.03 10.73 2.13
C ARG A 42 7.02 9.43 2.93
N VAL A 43 6.06 9.29 3.84
CA VAL A 43 5.96 8.14 4.76
C VAL A 43 4.80 7.22 4.38
N HIS A 44 3.73 7.80 3.83
CA HIS A 44 2.50 7.09 3.56
C HIS A 44 2.15 7.15 2.08
N ASN A 45 1.59 6.06 1.57
CA ASN A 45 1.03 5.98 0.23
C ASN A 45 -0.49 6.13 0.31
N PHE A 46 -1.05 6.86 -0.65
CA PHE A 46 -2.50 7.10 -0.76
C PHE A 46 -3.05 6.23 -1.88
N SER A 47 -4.04 5.38 -1.57
CA SER A 47 -4.71 4.53 -2.54
C SER A 47 -6.19 4.85 -2.54
N HIS A 48 -6.71 5.36 -3.66
CA HIS A 48 -8.15 5.56 -3.83
C HIS A 48 -8.85 4.21 -3.85
N LEU A 49 -9.93 4.08 -3.09
CA LEU A 49 -10.66 2.81 -2.97
C LEU A 49 -11.18 2.29 -4.31
N GLU A 50 -11.55 3.22 -5.19
CA GLU A 50 -11.99 2.95 -6.56
C GLU A 50 -10.92 2.34 -7.47
N SER A 51 -9.65 2.66 -7.22
CA SER A 51 -8.53 2.13 -8.02
C SER A 51 -7.99 0.81 -7.47
N ILE A 52 -8.50 0.32 -6.34
CA ILE A 52 -8.02 -0.92 -5.74
C ILE A 52 -8.68 -2.09 -6.44
N GLU A 53 -7.86 -2.94 -7.03
CA GLU A 53 -8.29 -4.22 -7.60
C GLU A 53 -7.87 -5.38 -6.72
N VAL A 54 -8.64 -6.46 -6.78
CA VAL A 54 -8.41 -7.68 -6.02
C VAL A 54 -8.16 -8.84 -6.98
N PHE A 55 -7.12 -9.63 -6.67
CA PHE A 55 -6.76 -10.80 -7.46
C PHE A 55 -7.86 -11.86 -7.40
N THR A 56 -8.26 -12.33 -8.58
CA THR A 56 -9.15 -13.48 -8.73
C THR A 56 -8.45 -14.58 -9.53
N VAL A 57 -9.10 -15.74 -9.65
CA VAL A 57 -8.57 -16.89 -10.41
C VAL A 57 -8.29 -16.55 -11.89
N ARG A 58 -8.99 -15.56 -12.46
CA ARG A 58 -8.84 -15.17 -13.87
C ARG A 58 -8.32 -13.74 -13.99
N ASP A 59 -9.24 -12.78 -13.91
CA ASP A 59 -8.98 -11.36 -14.12
C ASP A 59 -9.17 -10.61 -12.81
N ASN A 60 -8.35 -9.58 -12.58
CA ASN A 60 -8.54 -8.75 -11.39
C ASN A 60 -9.88 -8.04 -11.46
N VAL A 61 -10.54 -7.90 -10.31
CA VAL A 61 -11.82 -7.22 -10.20
C VAL A 61 -11.70 -6.02 -9.28
N ASN A 62 -12.50 -4.98 -9.55
CA ASN A 62 -12.52 -3.81 -8.70
C ASN A 62 -13.06 -4.16 -7.32
N LEU A 63 -12.54 -3.50 -6.30
CA LEU A 63 -12.96 -3.71 -4.92
C LEU A 63 -14.47 -3.40 -4.73
N VAL A 64 -15.03 -2.52 -5.55
CA VAL A 64 -16.47 -2.23 -5.60
C VAL A 64 -17.30 -3.50 -5.84
N ASP A 65 -16.91 -4.33 -6.79
CA ASP A 65 -17.65 -5.56 -7.13
C ASP A 65 -17.63 -6.55 -5.98
N VAL A 66 -16.49 -6.65 -5.29
CA VAL A 66 -16.34 -7.49 -4.09
C VAL A 66 -17.24 -6.98 -2.97
N PHE A 67 -17.27 -5.67 -2.73
CA PHE A 67 -18.15 -5.08 -1.71
C PHE A 67 -19.64 -5.26 -2.04
N ASN A 68 -20.02 -5.11 -3.31
CA ASN A 68 -21.39 -5.36 -3.75
C ASN A 68 -21.79 -6.83 -3.54
N ALA A 69 -20.91 -7.78 -3.84
CA ALA A 69 -21.13 -9.19 -3.54
C ALA A 69 -21.30 -9.44 -2.03
N MET A 70 -20.49 -8.77 -1.19
CA MET A 70 -20.59 -8.85 0.27
C MET A 70 -21.91 -8.26 0.79
N GLN A 71 -22.35 -7.10 0.30
CA GLN A 71 -23.62 -6.48 0.70
C GLN A 71 -24.84 -7.27 0.23
N GLY A 72 -24.77 -7.89 -0.96
CA GLY A 72 -25.81 -8.77 -1.48
C GLY A 72 -25.88 -10.12 -0.75
N SER A 73 -24.84 -10.50 -0.02
CA SER A 73 -24.84 -11.71 0.79
C SER A 73 -25.61 -11.49 2.10
N SER A 74 -26.52 -12.42 2.43
CA SER A 74 -27.23 -12.42 3.72
C SER A 74 -26.37 -12.97 4.88
N GLU A 75 -25.08 -13.23 4.65
CA GLU A 75 -24.18 -13.76 5.67
C GLU A 75 -23.70 -12.65 6.61
N LYS A 76 -23.68 -12.95 7.91
CA LYS A 76 -23.16 -12.03 8.92
C LYS A 76 -21.65 -11.86 8.73
N LEU A 77 -21.17 -10.61 8.81
CA LEU A 77 -19.74 -10.31 8.78
C LEU A 77 -19.00 -11.11 9.89
N PRO A 78 -17.95 -11.87 9.53
CA PRO A 78 -17.19 -12.66 10.48
C PRO A 78 -16.33 -11.76 11.39
N ASP A 79 -15.88 -12.31 12.52
CA ASP A 79 -14.90 -11.61 13.37
C ASP A 79 -13.54 -11.53 12.66
N GLU A 80 -13.01 -10.32 12.48
CA GLU A 80 -11.69 -10.05 11.89
C GLU A 80 -10.54 -10.74 12.63
N LYS A 81 -10.74 -11.16 13.88
CA LYS A 81 -9.70 -11.84 14.66
C LYS A 81 -9.41 -13.25 14.17
N ASP A 82 -10.41 -13.94 13.61
CA ASP A 82 -10.24 -15.32 13.14
C ASP A 82 -10.02 -15.40 11.62
N ASN A 83 -8.76 -15.65 11.23
CA ASN A 83 -8.36 -15.83 9.84
C ASN A 83 -9.16 -16.92 9.12
N ALA A 84 -9.48 -18.02 9.82
CA ALA A 84 -10.17 -19.15 9.21
C ALA A 84 -11.63 -18.80 8.89
N SER A 85 -12.31 -18.11 9.82
CA SER A 85 -13.67 -17.61 9.60
C SER A 85 -13.73 -16.58 8.49
N VAL A 86 -12.78 -15.64 8.42
CA VAL A 86 -12.67 -14.66 7.34
C VAL A 86 -12.54 -15.35 5.98
N LYS A 87 -11.62 -16.32 5.86
CA LYS A 87 -11.43 -17.06 4.59
C LYS A 87 -12.69 -17.82 4.19
N LYS A 88 -13.35 -18.51 5.13
CA LYS A 88 -14.61 -19.23 4.86
C LYS A 88 -15.74 -18.32 4.40
N TYR A 89 -15.84 -17.12 4.96
CA TYR A 89 -16.82 -16.12 4.52
C TYR A 89 -16.57 -15.71 3.07
N PHE A 90 -15.34 -15.31 2.73
CA PHE A 90 -15.00 -14.94 1.36
C PHE A 90 -15.17 -16.11 0.38
N GLN A 91 -14.91 -17.36 0.78
CA GLN A 91 -15.18 -18.54 -0.05
C GLN A 91 -16.66 -18.71 -0.42
N LYS A 92 -17.58 -18.25 0.43
CA LYS A 92 -19.02 -18.33 0.17
C LYS A 92 -19.54 -17.13 -0.60
N VAL A 93 -19.08 -15.93 -0.21
CA VAL A 93 -19.54 -14.67 -0.79
C VAL A 93 -18.92 -14.43 -2.16
N TYR A 94 -17.64 -14.73 -2.31
CA TYR A 94 -16.89 -14.51 -3.53
C TYR A 94 -15.91 -15.67 -3.81
N PRO A 95 -16.42 -16.84 -4.26
CA PRO A 95 -15.61 -18.05 -4.47
C PRO A 95 -14.51 -17.89 -5.53
N ASN A 96 -14.64 -16.91 -6.42
CA ASN A 96 -13.67 -16.64 -7.48
C ASN A 96 -12.41 -15.92 -6.97
N LEU A 97 -12.35 -15.52 -5.70
CA LEU A 97 -11.18 -14.85 -5.11
C LEU A 97 -9.94 -15.74 -5.15
N ASP A 98 -8.77 -15.17 -5.45
CA ASP A 98 -7.51 -15.90 -5.34
C ASP A 98 -7.00 -15.87 -3.89
N PHE A 99 -7.25 -16.94 -3.14
CA PHE A 99 -6.83 -17.06 -1.74
C PHE A 99 -5.34 -17.32 -1.51
N GLU A 100 -4.57 -17.54 -2.58
CA GLU A 100 -3.10 -17.68 -2.51
C GLU A 100 -2.43 -16.30 -2.63
N ARG A 101 -3.00 -15.43 -3.47
CA ARG A 101 -2.49 -14.06 -3.67
C ARG A 101 -3.07 -13.04 -2.69
N VAL A 102 -4.32 -13.22 -2.28
CA VAL A 102 -4.97 -12.32 -1.32
C VAL A 102 -4.68 -12.76 0.11
N TYR A 103 -3.87 -11.97 0.82
CA TYR A 103 -3.50 -12.29 2.19
C TYR A 103 -4.66 -12.11 3.16
N SER A 104 -4.63 -12.86 4.27
CA SER A 104 -5.60 -12.72 5.38
C SER A 104 -5.70 -11.30 5.92
N SER A 105 -4.60 -10.55 5.90
CA SER A 105 -4.58 -9.14 6.32
C SER A 105 -5.43 -8.26 5.41
N ASP A 106 -5.42 -8.51 4.10
CA ASP A 106 -6.20 -7.73 3.13
C ASP A 106 -7.68 -8.11 3.19
N MET A 107 -8.00 -9.40 3.37
CA MET A 107 -9.37 -9.84 3.65
C MET A 107 -9.97 -9.19 4.89
N LYS A 108 -9.18 -9.06 5.97
CA LYS A 108 -9.60 -8.33 7.18
C LYS A 108 -9.86 -6.86 6.90
N LYS A 109 -8.92 -6.19 6.21
CA LYS A 109 -9.09 -4.78 5.80
C LYS A 109 -10.37 -4.59 5.00
N MET A 110 -10.68 -5.46 4.05
CA MET A 110 -11.91 -5.38 3.25
C MET A 110 -13.17 -5.43 4.14
N ILE A 111 -13.23 -6.36 5.09
CA ILE A 111 -14.35 -6.44 6.06
C ILE A 111 -14.47 -5.16 6.87
N LYS A 112 -13.35 -4.65 7.40
CA LYS A 112 -13.33 -3.40 8.17
C LYS A 112 -13.80 -2.21 7.36
N TRP A 113 -13.29 -2.09 6.14
CA TRP A 113 -13.65 -1.03 5.21
C TRP A 113 -15.13 -1.06 4.87
N LEU A 114 -15.70 -2.24 4.60
CA LEU A 114 -17.13 -2.38 4.38
C LEU A 114 -17.96 -1.92 5.59
N GLY A 115 -17.52 -2.26 6.81
CA GLY A 115 -18.15 -1.77 8.05
C GLY A 115 -18.16 -0.24 8.15
N ILE A 116 -17.04 0.40 7.83
CA ILE A 116 -16.90 1.87 7.87
C ILE A 116 -17.76 2.53 6.77
N LEU A 117 -17.78 1.97 5.57
CA LEU A 117 -18.59 2.46 4.45
C LEU A 117 -20.09 2.39 4.78
N ASN A 118 -20.55 1.26 5.32
CA ASN A 118 -21.93 1.07 5.75
C ASN A 118 -22.31 2.02 6.89
N ALA A 119 -21.44 2.20 7.88
CA ALA A 119 -21.69 3.12 9.01
C ALA A 119 -21.84 4.59 8.55
N ASN A 120 -21.12 4.98 7.51
CA ASN A 120 -21.18 6.33 6.94
C ASN A 120 -22.19 6.48 5.79
N ASN A 121 -22.97 5.43 5.48
CA ASN A 121 -23.94 5.39 4.36
C ASN A 121 -23.33 5.88 3.02
N ILE A 122 -22.10 5.41 2.72
CA ILE A 122 -21.41 5.76 1.48
C ILE A 122 -21.86 4.80 0.38
N GLU A 123 -22.37 5.34 -0.73
CA GLU A 123 -22.80 4.55 -1.87
C GLU A 123 -21.58 4.04 -2.64
N ILE A 124 -21.43 2.72 -2.74
CA ILE A 124 -20.28 2.07 -3.36
C ILE A 124 -20.52 1.99 -4.86
N LYS A 125 -20.08 3.02 -5.59
CA LYS A 125 -20.16 3.10 -7.04
C LYS A 125 -18.81 3.50 -7.61
N LEU A 126 -18.42 2.83 -8.70
CA LEU A 126 -17.41 3.39 -9.58
C LEU A 126 -18.01 4.63 -10.23
N THR A 127 -17.28 5.74 -10.13
CA THR A 127 -17.59 6.94 -10.87
C THR A 127 -17.00 6.72 -12.25
N GLU A 128 -17.79 6.20 -13.19
CA GLU A 128 -17.46 6.28 -14.62
C GLU A 128 -17.42 7.75 -14.99
N THR A 129 -16.25 8.37 -14.79
CA THR A 129 -15.90 9.56 -15.54
C THR A 129 -15.68 9.06 -16.96
N PRO A 130 -16.42 9.53 -17.97
CA PRO A 130 -16.18 9.10 -19.35
C PRO A 130 -14.71 9.38 -19.66
N ALA A 131 -13.97 8.31 -19.91
CA ALA A 131 -12.64 8.36 -20.47
C ALA A 131 -12.78 8.84 -21.91
N GLU A 132 -12.93 10.14 -22.07
CA GLU A 132 -12.81 10.83 -23.34
C GLU A 132 -11.41 11.44 -23.43
N GLU A 133 -10.73 11.02 -24.50
CA GLU A 133 -9.63 11.68 -25.21
C GLU A 133 -8.18 11.57 -24.73
N GLU A 134 -7.44 10.77 -25.52
CA GLU A 134 -6.15 11.09 -26.14
C GLU A 134 -5.12 11.87 -25.33
N VAL A 135 -4.09 11.15 -24.89
CA VAL A 135 -2.71 11.65 -25.01
C VAL A 135 -1.97 10.74 -25.98
N VAL A 136 -2.12 11.06 -27.28
CA VAL A 136 -1.20 10.62 -28.32
C VAL A 136 0.07 11.44 -28.15
N GLU A 137 1.01 10.94 -27.35
CA GLU A 137 2.36 11.49 -27.35
C GLU A 137 3.14 10.85 -28.50
N ALA A 138 2.97 11.43 -29.68
CA ALA A 138 3.91 11.32 -30.77
C ALA A 138 5.16 12.16 -30.44
N ALA A 139 6.30 11.51 -30.24
CA ALA A 139 7.59 12.12 -30.55
C ALA A 139 8.61 11.04 -30.98
N PRO A 140 9.47 11.36 -31.95
CA PRO A 140 9.87 10.43 -33.00
C PRO A 140 11.22 9.77 -32.75
N ALA A 141 11.42 8.64 -33.45
CA ALA A 141 12.76 8.13 -33.76
C ALA A 141 13.57 9.16 -34.56
N PRO A 142 14.89 9.20 -34.32
CA PRO A 142 15.80 9.04 -35.46
C PRO A 142 16.72 7.85 -35.25
N ALA A 143 16.84 7.07 -36.31
CA ALA A 143 17.81 6.01 -36.49
C ALA A 143 19.20 6.57 -36.86
N GLU A 144 20.22 5.77 -36.51
CA GLU A 144 21.56 5.68 -37.10
C GLU A 144 22.49 6.90 -36.91
N GLU A 145 23.79 6.76 -36.59
CA GLU A 145 24.77 5.86 -37.20
C GLU A 145 26.00 5.65 -36.29
N VAL A 146 26.65 4.50 -36.46
CA VAL A 146 27.84 4.00 -35.77
C VAL A 146 29.11 4.68 -36.31
N LYS A 147 30.07 5.01 -35.44
CA LYS A 147 31.50 4.96 -35.80
C LYS A 147 32.40 4.62 -34.62
N GLU A 148 33.11 3.51 -34.77
CA GLU A 148 34.22 3.02 -33.96
C GLU A 148 35.38 4.03 -33.91
N GLU A 149 36.05 4.16 -32.75
CA GLU A 149 37.49 3.86 -32.62
C GLU A 149 37.94 3.83 -31.14
N LYS A 150 38.44 2.66 -30.71
CA LYS A 150 39.38 2.45 -29.58
C LYS A 150 40.82 2.62 -30.15
N PRO A 151 41.94 2.57 -29.39
CA PRO A 151 42.16 2.56 -27.92
C PRO A 151 43.38 3.39 -27.43
N LYS A 152 43.52 3.64 -26.11
CA LYS A 152 44.69 3.20 -25.28
C LYS A 152 44.70 3.78 -23.84
N LYS A 153 44.92 2.86 -22.88
CA LYS A 153 45.87 2.88 -21.73
C LYS A 153 45.79 4.10 -20.78
N THR A 154 45.53 4.00 -19.47
CA THR A 154 46.10 3.25 -18.33
C THR A 154 45.16 3.58 -17.13
N THR A 155 44.89 2.82 -16.07
CA THR A 155 45.71 1.96 -15.19
C THR A 155 44.75 1.15 -14.30
N LYS A 156 45.12 -0.10 -14.01
CA LYS A 156 44.39 -1.02 -13.10
C LYS A 156 44.57 -0.60 -11.64
N LYS A 157 43.46 -0.69 -10.88
CA LYS A 157 43.29 -1.46 -9.62
C LYS A 157 44.56 -1.73 -8.80
N LYS A 158 44.56 -1.28 -7.52
CA LYS A 158 44.79 -2.07 -6.29
C LYS A 158 45.57 -1.27 -5.22
N THR A 159 44.89 -0.94 -4.12
CA THR A 159 45.47 -0.92 -2.76
C THR A 159 44.32 -1.24 -1.79
N GLU A 160 43.95 -2.51 -1.63
CA GLU A 160 44.19 -3.20 -0.36
C GLU A 160 45.67 -3.40 0.00
N ALA A 161 46.02 -2.92 1.20
CA ALA A 161 46.92 -3.56 2.16
C ALA A 161 46.41 -3.12 3.55
N THR A 162 45.80 -3.98 4.37
CA THR A 162 46.42 -4.98 5.27
C THR A 162 47.31 -4.25 6.30
N THR A 163 47.04 -4.32 7.61
CA THR A 163 47.34 -5.45 8.53
C THR A 163 46.76 -5.09 9.90
N GLU A 164 46.03 -6.00 10.57
CA GLU A 164 46.54 -6.90 11.63
C GLU A 164 46.98 -6.11 12.89
N ALA A 165 46.64 -6.44 14.13
CA ALA A 165 46.23 -7.69 14.74
C ALA A 165 45.75 -7.38 16.18
N ALA A 166 45.16 -8.40 16.83
CA ALA A 166 45.21 -8.64 18.28
C ALA A 166 44.46 -7.64 19.18
N GLU A 167 43.91 -7.97 20.34
CA GLU A 167 43.63 -9.15 21.14
C GLU A 167 43.04 -8.55 22.46
N GLU A 168 42.32 -9.35 23.24
CA GLU A 168 42.06 -9.13 24.66
C GLU A 168 41.20 -7.92 25.15
N ALA A 169 39.97 -8.26 25.56
CA ALA A 169 39.45 -8.20 26.94
C ALA A 169 39.91 -7.11 27.97
N PRO A 170 39.06 -6.83 28.99
CA PRO A 170 38.81 -5.51 29.56
C PRO A 170 39.67 -5.16 30.79
N LYS A 171 39.82 -3.86 31.12
CA LYS A 171 39.79 -3.31 32.51
C LYS A 171 40.15 -1.82 32.61
N LYS A 172 39.66 -1.23 33.71
CA LYS A 172 40.01 0.02 34.43
C LYS A 172 39.05 1.20 34.14
N THR A 173 38.42 1.86 35.12
CA THR A 173 38.71 1.93 36.56
C THR A 173 37.47 2.31 37.38
N THR A 174 37.34 1.58 38.49
CA THR A 174 36.59 1.81 39.72
C THR A 174 36.74 3.21 40.34
N ARG A 175 35.67 3.71 40.98
CA ARG A 175 35.77 4.41 42.27
C ARG A 175 34.74 3.83 43.26
N LYS A 176 35.22 2.97 44.17
CA LYS A 176 34.60 2.62 45.47
C LYS A 176 34.51 3.88 46.33
N LYS A 177 33.55 4.07 47.24
CA LYS A 177 33.43 3.55 48.65
C LYS A 177 32.40 4.52 49.31
N LYS A 178 31.59 4.26 50.35
CA LYS A 178 31.53 3.33 51.48
C LYS A 178 30.17 3.64 52.19
N ALA A 179 29.31 2.68 52.49
CA ALA A 179 28.96 2.20 53.84
C ALA A 179 29.09 3.24 54.99
N GLU A 180 27.92 3.61 55.53
CA GLU A 180 27.55 3.55 56.97
C GLU A 180 26.15 2.93 57.06
#